data_AF-A0A1Y6ES06-F1
#
_entry.id   AF-A0A1Y6ES06-F1
#
_cell.length_a   1.000
_cell.length_b   1.000
_cell.length_c   1.000
_cell.angle_alpha   90.00
_cell.angle_beta   90.00
_cell.angle_gamma   90.00
#
_symmetry.space_group_name_H-M   'P 1'
#
loop_
_entity.id
_entity.type
_entity.pdbx_description
1 polymer ?
#
loop_
_entity_poly.entity_id
_entity_poly.type
_entity_poly.pdbx_seq_one_letter_code
_entity_poly.pdbx_strand_id
1 'polypeptide(L)' 'MSTSFRSSRPDAWTNPRPHVDASMRRMTYGRVQPMEDEPGFMAKLFGLR' A
#
# COMPACT_ATOMS: atom_id res chain seq x y z
N MET A 1 -23.69 -15.14 16.90
CA MET A 1 -22.23 -15.20 16.65
C MET A 1 -21.55 -14.40 17.76
N SER A 2 -20.65 -15.02 18.53
CA SER A 2 -19.92 -14.36 19.62
C SER A 2 -18.55 -13.93 19.11
N THR A 3 -18.27 -12.63 19.12
CA THR A 3 -16.95 -12.08 18.81
C THR A 3 -16.03 -12.31 20.01
N SER A 4 -15.09 -13.24 19.86
CA SER A 4 -14.09 -13.50 20.90
C SER A 4 -12.97 -12.48 20.79
N PHE A 5 -12.91 -11.53 21.73
CA PHE A 5 -11.83 -10.55 21.80
C PHE A 5 -10.58 -11.19 22.42
N ARG A 6 -9.57 -11.47 21.59
CA ARG A 6 -8.27 -12.01 22.06
C ARG A 6 -7.38 -10.95 22.71
N SER A 7 -7.70 -9.66 22.52
CA SER A 7 -7.02 -8.54 23.15
C SER A 7 -7.97 -7.35 23.28
N SER A 8 -7.70 -6.46 24.24
CA SER A 8 -8.38 -5.17 24.38
C SER A 8 -7.83 -4.08 23.46
N ARG A 9 -6.82 -4.38 22.63
CA ARG A 9 -6.30 -3.42 21.67
C ARG A 9 -7.43 -3.02 20.72
N PRO A 10 -7.58 -1.72 20.44
CA PRO A 10 -8.64 -1.26 19.58
C PRO A 10 -8.50 -1.91 18.20
N ASP A 11 -9.63 -2.24 17.61
CA ASP A 11 -9.68 -2.82 16.27
C ASP A 11 -9.11 -1.81 15.25
N ALA A 12 -8.32 -2.32 14.31
CA ALA A 12 -7.74 -1.50 13.25
C ALA A 12 -8.81 -0.95 12.30
N TRP A 13 -10.00 -1.57 12.28
CA TRP A 13 -11.14 -1.10 11.50
C TRP A 13 -11.91 0.05 12.14
N THR A 14 -11.90 0.17 13.48
CA THR A 14 -12.63 1.22 14.20
C THR A 14 -11.82 2.50 14.36
N ASN A 15 -10.49 2.40 14.32
CA ASN A 15 -9.62 3.56 14.44
C ASN A 15 -9.16 4.06 13.06
N PRO A 16 -9.24 5.38 12.79
CA PRO A 16 -8.61 5.95 11.61
C PRO A 16 -7.11 5.69 11.66
N ARG A 17 -6.52 5.34 10.50
CA ARG A 17 -5.07 5.20 10.40
C ARG A 17 -4.41 6.54 10.79
N PRO A 18 -3.35 6.55 11.61
CA PRO A 18 -2.59 7.77 11.90
C PRO A 18 -2.19 8.47 10.61
N HIS A 19 -2.15 9.80 10.63
CA HIS A 19 -1.66 10.57 9.50
C HIS A 19 -0.23 10.13 9.18
N VAL A 20 0.03 9.82 7.91
CA VAL A 20 1.36 9.50 7.40
C VAL A 20 1.69 10.52 6.33
N ASP A 21 2.83 11.19 6.46
CA ASP A 21 3.32 12.11 5.44
C ASP A 21 3.41 11.39 4.08
N ALA A 22 2.85 12.04 3.05
CA ALA A 22 2.92 11.55 1.68
C ALA A 22 4.38 11.36 1.22
N SER A 23 5.30 12.18 1.71
CA SER A 23 6.73 12.06 1.41
C SER A 23 7.30 10.73 1.89
N MET A 24 6.96 10.30 3.12
CA MET A 24 7.39 9.02 3.68
C MET A 24 6.85 7.84 2.86
N ARG A 25 5.60 7.91 2.38
CA ARG A 25 5.07 6.87 1.50
C ARG A 25 5.85 6.75 0.20
N ARG A 26 6.25 7.88 -0.39
CA ARG A 26 7.07 7.90 -1.62
C ARG A 26 8.47 7.34 -1.36
N MET A 27 9.06 7.60 -0.20
CA MET A 27 10.36 7.03 0.18
C MET A 27 10.28 5.52 0.39
N THR A 28 9.21 5.04 1.03
CA THR A 28 9.03 3.60 1.33
C THR A 28 8.65 2.78 0.11
N TYR A 29 7.71 3.27 -0.71
CA TYR A 29 7.09 2.49 -1.80
C TYR A 29 7.52 2.95 -3.20
N GLY A 30 8.24 4.06 -3.31
CA GLY A 30 8.62 4.64 -4.60
C GLY A 30 7.50 5.41 -5.28
N ARG A 31 7.59 5.52 -6.61
CA ARG A 31 6.63 6.26 -7.43
C ARG A 31 5.37 5.43 -7.67
N VAL A 32 4.21 6.09 -7.64
CA VAL A 32 2.93 5.51 -8.07
C VAL A 32 3.04 5.04 -9.51
N GLN A 33 2.66 3.79 -9.77
CA GLN A 33 2.65 3.21 -11.11
C GLN A 33 1.28 3.44 -11.77
N PRO A 34 1.25 3.62 -13.10
CA PRO A 34 0.02 3.69 -13.88
C PRO A 34 -0.73 2.36 -13.78
N MET A 35 -2.05 2.43 -13.94
CA MET A 35 -2.94 1.27 -13.89
C MET A 35 -3.01 0.51 -15.21
N GLU A 36 -2.42 1.05 -16.28
CA GLU A 36 -2.34 0.40 -17.59
C GLU A 36 -1.44 -0.84 -17.57
N ASP A 37 -1.62 -1.71 -18.56
CA ASP A 37 -0.92 -2.99 -18.66
C ASP A 37 0.57 -2.84 -18.36
N GLU A 38 1.05 -3.62 -17.38
CA GLU A 38 2.44 -3.54 -16.98
C GLU A 38 3.33 -3.82 -18.21
N PRO A 39 4.35 -2.99 -18.47
CA PRO A 39 5.29 -3.28 -19.53
C PRO A 39 5.85 -4.68 -19.29
N GLY A 40 5.73 -5.55 -20.31
CA GLY A 40 6.25 -6.91 -20.23
C GLY A 40 7.73 -6.91 -19.84
N PHE A 41 8.24 -8.05 -19.39
CA PHE A 41 9.62 -8.18 -18.89
C PHE A 41 10.66 -7.53 -19.82
N MET A 42 10.52 -7.68 -21.13
CA MET A 42 11.41 -7.07 -22.12
C MET A 42 11.26 -5.54 -22.21
N ALA A 43 10.04 -5.00 -22.13
CA ALA A 43 9.84 -3.55 -22.12
C ALA A 43 10.45 -2.89 -20.86
N LYS A 44 10.36 -3.57 -19.70
CA LYS A 44 11.05 -3.16 -18.47
C LYS A 44 12.58 -3.25 -18.61
N LEU A 45 13.11 -4.27 -19.29
CA LEU A 45 14.55 -4.47 -19.48
C LEU A 45 15.19 -3.46 -20.44
N PHE A 46 14.46 -3.05 -21.50
CA PHE A 46 14.95 -2.09 -22.49
C PHE A 46 14.53 -0.64 -22.21
N GLY A 47 13.87 -0.36 -21.08
CA GLY A 47 13.46 1.00 -20.71
C GLY A 47 12.43 1.62 -21.64
N LEU A 48 11.70 0.80 -22.40
CA LEU A 48 10.63 1.23 -23.29
C LEU A 48 9.36 1.43 -22.44
N ARG A 49 9.10 2.68 -22.06
CA ARG A 49 7.90 3.12 -21.35
C ARG A 49 7.26 4.28 -22.10
#